data_AF-G5K335-F1
#
_entry.id   AF-G5K335-F1
#
_cell.length_a   1.000
_cell.length_b   1.000
_cell.length_c   1.000
_cell.angle_alpha   90.00
_cell.angle_beta   90.00
_cell.angle_gamma   90.00
#
_symmetry.space_group_name_H-M   'P 1'
#
loop_
_entity.id
_entity.type
_entity.pdbx_description
1 polymer ?
#
loop_
_entity_poly.entity_id
_entity_poly.type
_entity_poly.pdbx_seq_one_letter_code
_entity_poly.pdbx_strand_id
1 'polypeptide(L)'
;MELDPMTGAIARYLQPNDHIEVRGFETVDFNDNSFDLVISNVPFANSRIADSRYDKPYLIHDYFVKKSLDVVHDGGQVVIISSTGTMDKRTENVL
;
A
#
# COMPACT_ATOMS: atom_id res chain seq x y z
N MET A 1 7.66 5.00 3.02
CA MET A 1 6.51 5.83 2.59
C MET A 1 5.78 6.28 3.82
N GLU A 2 5.55 7.58 3.98
CA GLU A 2 4.71 8.16 5.04
C GLU A 2 3.98 9.38 4.48
N LEU A 3 2.66 9.43 4.61
CA LEU A 3 1.84 10.53 4.07
C LEU A 3 1.93 11.77 4.96
N ASP A 4 2.03 11.60 6.27
CA ASP A 4 2.04 12.72 7.21
C ASP A 4 3.44 13.37 7.28
N PRO A 5 3.54 14.69 7.00
CA PRO A 5 4.84 15.37 6.96
C PRO A 5 5.61 15.37 8.28
N MET A 6 4.91 15.39 9.41
CA MET A 6 5.54 15.49 10.72
C MET A 6 6.16 14.16 11.13
N THR A 7 5.39 13.08 11.06
CA THR A 7 5.87 11.72 11.31
C THR A 7 6.92 11.30 10.28
N GLY A 8 6.75 11.68 9.01
CA GLY A 8 7.76 11.47 7.97
C GLY A 8 9.09 12.17 8.27
N ALA A 9 9.06 13.41 8.80
CA ALA A 9 10.26 14.12 9.23
C ALA A 9 10.93 13.46 10.45
N ILE A 10 10.14 12.99 11.43
CA ILE A 10 10.66 12.24 12.59
C ILE A 10 11.35 10.95 12.11
N ALA A 11 10.73 10.21 11.20
CA ALA A 11 11.28 8.97 10.66
C ALA A 11 12.63 9.20 9.94
N ARG A 12 12.72 10.25 9.11
CA ARG A 12 13.98 10.67 8.46
C ARG A 12 15.08 11.02 9.45
N TYR A 13 14.73 11.65 10.56
CA TYR A 13 15.69 11.98 11.59
C TYR A 13 16.20 10.73 12.33
N LEU A 14 15.31 9.78 12.63
CA LEU A 14 15.65 8.54 13.33
C LEU A 14 16.42 7.54 12.45
N GLN A 15 16.16 7.52 11.13
CA GLN A 15 16.75 6.60 10.17
C GLN A 15 17.46 7.38 9.04
N PRO A 16 18.59 8.05 9.32
CA PRO A 16 19.21 8.98 8.38
C PRO A 16 19.83 8.32 7.14
N ASN A 17 20.07 7.00 7.18
CA ASN A 17 20.62 6.24 6.06
C ASN A 17 19.53 5.62 5.18
N ASP A 18 18.27 5.68 5.60
CA ASP A 18 17.16 5.06 4.88
C ASP A 18 16.54 6.06 3.91
N HIS A 19 16.15 5.56 2.74
CA HIS A 19 15.38 6.37 1.80
C HIS A 19 13.91 6.41 2.20
N ILE A 20 13.49 7.53 2.78
CA ILE A 20 12.11 7.73 3.23
C ILE A 20 11.41 8.76 2.35
N GLU A 21 10.43 8.30 1.59
CA GLU A 21 9.49 9.14 0.85
C GLU A 21 8.35 9.62 1.76
N VAL A 22 8.24 10.94 1.94
CA VAL A 22 7.18 11.60 2.72
C VAL A 22 6.03 11.95 1.78
N ARG A 23 5.37 10.92 1.27
CA ARG A 23 4.26 10.96 0.31
C ARG A 23 3.33 9.78 0.55
N GLY A 24 2.09 9.89 0.08
CA GLY A 24 1.15 8.77 0.07
C GLY A 24 1.59 7.67 -0.88
N PHE A 25 1.40 6.40 -0.49
CA PHE A 25 1.75 5.24 -1.30
C PHE A 25 1.09 5.28 -2.68
N GLU A 26 -0.11 5.84 -2.76
CA GLU A 26 -0.86 6.05 -3.98
C GLU A 26 -0.21 7.02 -4.96
N THR A 27 0.57 7.99 -4.47
CA THR A 27 1.14 9.07 -5.29
C THR A 27 2.55 8.79 -5.81
N VAL A 28 3.22 7.77 -5.26
CA VAL A 28 4.57 7.41 -5.69
C VAL A 28 4.48 6.34 -6.77
N ASP A 29 5.17 6.60 -7.86
CA ASP A 29 5.29 5.68 -8.97
C ASP A 29 6.59 4.90 -8.79
N PHE A 30 6.41 3.65 -8.38
CA PHE A 30 7.50 2.71 -8.24
C PHE A 30 7.66 1.91 -9.53
N ASN A 31 8.88 1.49 -9.81
CA ASN A 31 9.11 0.54 -10.90
C ASN A 31 8.48 -0.81 -10.52
N ASP A 32 7.77 -1.41 -11.46
CA ASP A 32 7.21 -2.75 -11.27
C ASP A 32 8.34 -3.77 -11.08
N ASN A 33 8.08 -4.82 -10.29
CA ASN A 33 9.05 -5.88 -10.01
C ASN A 33 10.41 -5.40 -9.47
N SER A 34 10.42 -4.36 -8.63
CA SER A 34 11.65 -3.74 -8.13
C SER A 34 11.94 -4.01 -6.66
N PHE A 35 10.99 -4.56 -5.91
CA PHE A 35 11.15 -4.83 -4.47
C PHE A 35 11.14 -6.32 -4.15
N ASP A 36 11.98 -6.75 -3.21
CA ASP A 36 11.97 -8.11 -2.66
C ASP A 36 10.91 -8.30 -1.57
N LEU A 37 10.56 -7.22 -0.87
CA LEU A 37 9.69 -7.26 0.31
C LEU A 37 8.90 -5.95 0.46
N VAL A 38 7.59 -6.06 0.62
CA VAL A 38 6.71 -4.97 1.02
C VAL A 38 6.06 -5.30 2.35
N ILE A 39 6.27 -4.44 3.36
CA ILE A 39 5.60 -4.53 4.66
C ILE A 39 4.79 -3.26 4.88
N SER A 40 3.50 -3.39 5.22
CA SER A 40 2.67 -2.22 5.47
C SER A 40 1.57 -2.46 6.50
N ASN A 41 1.31 -1.45 7.32
CA ASN A 41 0.07 -1.32 8.09
C ASN A 41 -0.85 -0.37 7.34
N VAL A 42 -1.81 -0.91 6.60
CA VAL A 42 -2.61 -0.12 5.67
C VAL A 42 -3.75 0.60 6.39
N PRO A 43 -4.24 1.74 5.88
CA PRO A 43 -5.28 2.51 6.56
C PRO A 43 -6.59 1.73 6.69
N PHE A 44 -7.24 1.79 7.86
CA PHE A 44 -8.50 1.10 8.18
C PHE A 44 -9.75 1.93 7.83
N ALA A 45 -9.88 2.33 6.57
CA ALA A 45 -10.96 3.19 6.09
C ALA A 45 -11.81 2.52 5.00
N ASN A 46 -13.11 2.81 4.97
CA ASN A 46 -14.02 2.40 3.91
C ASN A 46 -14.02 3.40 2.73
N SER A 47 -12.83 3.82 2.31
CA SER A 47 -12.64 4.75 1.20
C SER A 47 -12.21 4.00 -0.05
N ARG A 48 -12.57 4.52 -1.23
CA ARG A 48 -12.12 3.98 -2.52
C ARG A 48 -11.05 4.89 -3.11
N ILE A 49 -10.00 4.27 -3.66
CA ILE A 49 -8.92 4.95 -4.36
C ILE A 49 -9.10 4.71 -5.86
N ALA A 50 -9.21 5.80 -6.61
CA ALA A 50 -9.16 5.78 -8.08
C ALA A 50 -7.72 6.04 -8.51
N ASP A 51 -7.18 5.14 -9.32
CA ASP A 51 -5.82 5.22 -9.84
C ASP A 51 -5.89 4.88 -11.33
N SER A 52 -5.26 5.70 -12.16
CA SER A 52 -5.23 5.55 -13.62
C SER A 52 -4.57 4.25 -14.08
N ARG A 53 -3.77 3.60 -13.23
CA ARG A 53 -3.18 2.29 -13.50
C ARG A 53 -4.21 1.16 -13.54
N TYR A 54 -5.41 1.36 -13.01
CA TYR A 54 -6.42 0.31 -12.89
C TYR A 54 -7.76 0.65 -13.54
N ASP A 55 -8.52 -0.40 -13.85
CA ASP A 55 -9.79 -0.37 -14.55
C ASP A 55 -10.95 0.26 -13.75
N LYS A 56 -10.84 0.24 -12.42
CA LYS A 56 -11.88 0.73 -11.51
C LYS A 56 -11.30 1.18 -10.17
N PRO A 57 -12.04 1.98 -9.38
CA PRO A 57 -11.63 2.32 -8.02
C PRO A 57 -11.70 1.12 -7.07
N TYR A 58 -10.63 0.88 -6.33
CA TYR A 58 -10.54 -0.20 -5.34
C TYR A 58 -10.77 0.33 -3.93
N LEU A 59 -11.28 -0.51 -3.03
CA LEU A 59 -11.25 -0.18 -1.60
C LEU A 59 -9.79 0.01 -1.18
N ILE A 60 -9.52 0.93 -0.25
CA ILE A 60 -8.14 1.29 0.14
C ILE A 60 -7.30 0.06 0.49
N HIS A 61 -7.86 -0.91 1.22
CA HIS A 61 -7.19 -2.17 1.56
C HIS A 61 -6.77 -2.97 0.31
N ASP A 62 -7.69 -3.13 -0.65
CA ASP A 62 -7.43 -3.88 -1.88
C ASP A 62 -6.45 -3.13 -2.78
N TYR A 63 -6.54 -1.80 -2.81
CA TYR A 63 -5.64 -0.94 -3.55
C TYR A 63 -4.20 -1.13 -3.07
N PHE A 64 -3.97 -1.10 -1.76
CA PHE A 64 -2.64 -1.28 -1.19
C PHE A 64 -2.09 -2.68 -1.47
N VAL A 65 -2.90 -3.75 -1.35
CA VAL A 65 -2.47 -5.11 -1.72
C VAL A 65 -2.11 -5.18 -3.20
N LYS A 66 -2.98 -4.71 -4.08
CA LYS A 66 -2.80 -4.76 -5.53
C LYS A 66 -1.54 -4.00 -5.95
N LYS A 67 -1.40 -2.74 -5.53
CA LYS A 67 -0.22 -1.93 -5.85
C LYS A 67 1.06 -2.50 -5.25
N SER A 68 0.99 -3.16 -4.07
CA SER A 68 2.15 -3.85 -3.50
C SER A 68 2.59 -5.05 -4.34
N LEU A 69 1.65 -5.81 -4.90
CA LEU A 69 1.94 -6.94 -5.78
C LEU A 69 2.55 -6.49 -7.11
N ASP A 70 2.11 -5.36 -7.67
CA ASP A 70 2.67 -4.84 -8.92
C ASP A 70 4.16 -4.47 -8.79
N VAL A 71 4.59 -4.00 -7.61
CA VAL A 71 5.95 -3.50 -7.38
C VAL A 71 6.90 -4.57 -6.84
N VAL A 72 6.38 -5.66 -6.26
CA VAL A 72 7.19 -6.78 -5.78
C VAL A 72 7.57 -7.68 -6.96
N HIS A 73 8.81 -8.14 -7.01
CA HIS A 73 9.23 -9.05 -8.08
C HIS A 73 8.66 -10.46 -7.89
N ASP A 74 8.69 -11.29 -8.94
CA ASP A 74 8.34 -12.70 -8.85
C ASP A 74 9.16 -13.43 -7.77
N GLY A 75 8.48 -13.99 -6.76
CA GLY A 75 9.11 -14.64 -5.61
C GLY A 75 9.38 -13.71 -4.42
N GLY A 76 9.16 -12.41 -4.56
CA GLY A 76 9.13 -11.44 -3.47
C GLY A 76 7.92 -11.63 -2.55
N GLN A 77 7.92 -10.95 -1.41
CA GLN A 77 6.91 -11.12 -0.37
C GLN A 77 6.16 -9.84 -0.05
N VAL A 78 4.86 -9.97 0.21
CA VAL A 78 4.01 -8.87 0.69
C VAL A 78 3.41 -9.27 2.03
N VAL A 79 3.66 -8.47 3.05
CA VAL A 79 3.13 -8.65 4.42
C VAL A 79 2.33 -7.42 4.80
N ILE A 80 1.02 -7.57 4.90
CA ILE A 80 0.11 -6.46 5.19
C ILE A 80 -0.67 -6.73 6.48
N ILE A 81 -0.64 -5.77 7.38
CA ILE A 81 -1.54 -5.69 8.53
C ILE A 81 -2.78 -4.92 8.05
N SER A 82 -3.95 -5.57 8.08
CA SER A 82 -5.23 -4.99 7.67
C SER A 82 -6.35 -5.33 8.65
N SER A 83 -7.50 -4.65 8.53
CA SER A 83 -8.63 -4.88 9.43
C SER A 83 -9.21 -6.27 9.18
N THR A 84 -9.83 -6.86 10.20
CA THR A 84 -10.59 -8.11 10.05
C THR A 84 -11.61 -8.01 8.93
N GLY A 85 -12.24 -6.84 8.72
CA GLY A 85 -13.16 -6.56 7.62
C GLY A 85 -12.57 -6.75 6.21
N THR A 86 -11.24 -6.81 6.04
CA THR A 86 -10.60 -7.18 4.77
C THR A 86 -10.74 -8.68 4.49
N MET A 87 -10.66 -9.50 5.53
CA MET A 87 -10.81 -10.96 5.46
C MET A 87 -12.28 -11.40 5.61
N ASP A 88 -13.08 -10.65 6.38
CA ASP A 88 -14.52 -10.84 6.59
C ASP A 88 -15.40 -10.21 5.48
N LYS A 89 -14.82 -9.83 4.33
CA LYS A 89 -15.64 -9.44 3.18
C LYS A 89 -16.52 -10.62 2.81
N ARG A 90 -17.82 -10.52 3.10
CA ARG A 90 -18.82 -11.43 2.54
C ARG A 90 -18.68 -11.39 1.03
N THR A 91 -18.26 -12.49 0.45
CA THR A 91 -18.41 -12.75 -0.98
C THR A 91 -19.88 -12.98 -1.29
N GLU A 92 -20.71 -11.94 -1.19
CA GLU A 92 -22.01 -11.93 -1.85
C GLU A 92 -21.79 -11.38 -3.27
N ASN A 93 -21.20 -12.22 -4.11
CA ASN A 93 -21.30 -12.16 -5.57
C ASN A 93 -20.94 -13.53 -6.13
N VAL A 94 -21.85 -14.48 -5.90
CA VAL A 94 -22.09 -15.58 -6.83
C VAL A 94 -23.40 -15.23 -7.52
N LEU A 95 -23.32 -14.47 -8.62
CA LEU A 95 -24.28 -14.43 -9.73
C LEU A 95 -23.53 -13.99 -11.00
#